data_AF-A0A067F1S7-F1
#
_entry.id   AF-A0A067F1S7-F1
#
_cell.length_a   1.000
_cell.length_b   1.000
_cell.length_c   1.000
_cell.angle_alpha   90.00
_cell.angle_beta   90.00
_cell.angle_gamma   90.00
#
_symmetry.space_group_name_H-M   'P 1'
#
loop_
_entity.id
_entity.type
_entity.pdbx_description
1 polymer ?
#
loop_
_entity_poly.entity_id
_entity_poly.type
_entity_poly.pdbx_seq_one_letter_code
_entity_poly.pdbx_strand_id
1 'polypeptide(L)'
;MGKEHALVICNHRSDIDWLVGWVVAQRKGCLGSTLAIIKKEAKHLPFIGWSMWFSEYVFLERRWNKDEQTLKSGFKRLVDFPMPFWLALYVEGTRFTEAKLLAAQEYALSRGLPIPRNVLIPRTKGFVSAVNNMRSFVPAIYDCTVAVPKSQPPPTMVRMFRGQPSVVNVEIRRHSMEELPKTADGIAQWCKDVFVTKDALLEKYLSRDTFGLQERQDIGRPKKSLFVVVSWSCLLIFILVKLFQWTSILASWAAIAFSAFFLLLVVGVMQILIQSSESEHSTPLKITPHQDPTTERLLPISVKTLTTS
;
A
#
# COMPACT_ATOMS: atom_id res chain seq x y z
N MET A 1 19.08 5.73 2.31
CA MET A 1 17.62 5.64 2.49
C MET A 1 17.16 6.64 3.56
N GLY A 2 16.01 7.30 3.35
CA GLY A 2 15.34 8.14 4.37
C GLY A 2 15.74 9.62 4.37
N LYS A 3 16.57 10.04 3.42
CA LYS A 3 17.06 11.43 3.26
C LYS A 3 16.75 12.01 1.87
N GLU A 4 15.99 11.28 1.06
CA GLU A 4 15.61 11.64 -0.31
C GLU A 4 14.14 11.28 -0.53
N HIS A 5 13.45 11.97 -1.44
CA HIS A 5 12.13 11.54 -1.89
C HIS A 5 12.25 10.21 -2.64
N ALA A 6 11.31 9.30 -2.41
CA ALA A 6 11.30 8.01 -3.08
C ALA A 6 9.89 7.55 -3.44
N LEU A 7 9.76 7.00 -4.65
CA LEU A 7 8.63 6.13 -4.99
C LEU A 7 8.94 4.73 -4.47
N VAL A 8 8.06 4.14 -3.68
CA VAL A 8 8.26 2.81 -3.09
C VAL A 8 7.31 1.83 -3.76
N ILE A 9 7.85 0.78 -4.38
CA ILE A 9 7.07 -0.33 -4.93
C ILE A 9 7.35 -1.60 -4.14
N CYS A 10 6.34 -2.43 -3.96
CA CYS A 10 6.45 -3.65 -3.17
C CYS A 10 5.50 -4.73 -3.67
N ASN A 11 5.82 -6.01 -3.43
CA ASN A 11 4.81 -7.06 -3.53
C ASN A 11 3.74 -6.90 -2.45
N HIS A 12 2.49 -7.27 -2.75
CA HIS A 12 1.34 -7.06 -1.88
C HIS A 12 0.70 -8.39 -1.45
N ARG A 13 1.12 -8.95 -0.32
CA ARG A 13 0.66 -10.27 0.17
C ARG A 13 -0.25 -10.22 1.39
N SER A 14 -0.07 -9.25 2.28
CA SER A 14 -0.76 -9.18 3.56
C SER A 14 -1.57 -7.89 3.71
N ASP A 15 -2.58 -7.96 4.57
CA ASP A 15 -3.33 -6.80 5.06
C ASP A 15 -2.46 -5.82 5.86
N ILE A 16 -1.28 -6.26 6.32
CA ILE A 16 -0.32 -5.45 7.08
C ILE A 16 0.92 -5.00 6.31
N ASP A 17 0.99 -5.19 4.99
CA ASP A 17 2.21 -4.82 4.22
C ASP A 17 2.59 -3.34 4.38
N TRP A 18 1.59 -2.46 4.50
CA TRP A 18 1.79 -1.05 4.76
C TRP A 18 2.44 -0.77 6.13
N LEU A 19 2.14 -1.59 7.16
CA LEU A 19 2.81 -1.52 8.46
C LEU A 19 4.27 -1.95 8.37
N VAL A 20 4.59 -2.96 7.56
CA VAL A 20 5.99 -3.34 7.29
C VAL A 20 6.74 -2.15 6.69
N GLY A 21 6.13 -1.45 5.73
CA GLY A 21 6.66 -0.21 5.17
C GLY A 21 6.90 0.88 6.23
N TRP A 22 5.95 1.10 7.14
CA TRP A 22 6.09 2.05 8.25
C TRP A 22 7.21 1.68 9.22
N VAL A 23 7.39 0.40 9.54
CA VAL A 23 8.51 -0.06 10.37
C VAL A 23 9.84 0.27 9.72
N VAL A 24 10.01 -0.01 8.42
CA VAL A 24 11.23 0.33 7.66
C VAL A 24 11.44 1.84 7.64
N ALA A 25 10.40 2.62 7.34
CA ALA A 25 10.47 4.08 7.29
C ALA A 25 10.84 4.68 8.64
N GLN A 26 10.29 4.17 9.74
CA GLN A 26 10.66 4.55 11.11
C GLN A 26 12.16 4.35 11.36
N ARG A 27 12.73 3.25 10.86
CA ARG A 27 14.15 2.92 11.08
C ARG A 27 15.09 3.79 10.25
N LYS A 28 14.56 4.40 9.19
CA LYS A 28 15.29 5.33 8.33
C LYS A 28 14.92 6.79 8.58
N GLY A 29 14.10 7.08 9.60
CA GLY A 29 13.72 8.45 9.99
C GLY A 29 12.70 9.13 9.07
N CYS A 30 11.94 8.35 8.28
CA CYS A 30 10.99 8.86 7.27
C CYS A 30 9.51 8.58 7.64
N LEU A 31 9.21 8.08 8.84
CA LEU A 31 7.84 7.67 9.21
C LEU A 31 6.81 8.81 9.10
N GLY A 32 7.18 10.03 9.51
CA GLY A 32 6.26 11.18 9.49
C GLY A 32 5.86 11.66 8.10
N SER A 33 6.54 11.18 7.06
CA SER A 33 6.36 11.55 5.66
C SER A 33 6.22 10.31 4.76
N THR A 34 5.72 9.20 5.31
CA THR A 34 5.25 8.08 4.49
C THR A 34 3.89 8.41 3.92
N LEU A 35 3.77 8.32 2.61
CA LEU A 35 2.57 8.55 1.83
C LEU A 35 2.18 7.24 1.15
N ALA A 36 0.91 7.09 0.77
CA ALA A 36 0.52 5.97 -0.08
C ALA A 36 -0.60 6.36 -1.06
N ILE A 37 -0.66 5.61 -2.15
CA ILE A 37 -1.80 5.61 -3.06
C ILE A 37 -2.78 4.53 -2.58
N ILE A 38 -3.96 4.96 -2.12
CA ILE A 38 -4.93 4.08 -1.45
C ILE A 38 -6.33 4.19 -2.04
N LYS A 39 -7.17 3.22 -1.71
CA LYS A 39 -8.57 3.16 -2.14
C LYS A 39 -9.37 4.32 -1.49
N LYS A 40 -10.19 5.04 -2.27
CA LYS A 40 -10.93 6.23 -1.82
C LYS A 40 -11.78 5.99 -0.60
N GLU A 41 -12.37 4.80 -0.49
CA GLU A 41 -13.22 4.39 0.59
C GLU A 41 -12.49 4.38 1.95
N ALA A 42 -11.15 4.21 1.96
CA ALA A 42 -10.35 4.32 3.18
C ALA A 42 -10.41 5.71 3.82
N LYS A 43 -10.75 6.77 3.06
CA LYS A 43 -10.96 8.13 3.58
C LYS A 43 -12.11 8.20 4.59
N HIS A 44 -13.07 7.29 4.51
CA HIS A 44 -14.24 7.27 5.39
C HIS A 44 -13.97 6.59 6.74
N LEU A 45 -12.80 5.98 6.94
CA LEU A 45 -12.40 5.44 8.23
C LEU A 45 -12.09 6.59 9.19
N PRO A 46 -12.82 6.72 10.32
CA PRO A 46 -12.55 7.76 11.31
C PRO A 46 -11.12 7.65 11.84
N PHE A 47 -10.52 8.79 12.17
CA PHE A 47 -9.14 8.94 12.64
C PHE A 47 -8.09 8.53 11.60
N ILE A 48 -8.01 7.26 11.21
CA ILE A 48 -6.98 6.76 10.29
C ILE A 48 -7.16 7.33 8.89
N GLY A 49 -8.35 7.21 8.29
CA GLY A 49 -8.61 7.73 6.94
C GLY A 49 -8.45 9.25 6.86
N TRP A 50 -8.85 9.96 7.92
CA TRP A 50 -8.69 11.41 8.02
C TRP A 50 -7.23 11.79 8.22
N SER A 51 -6.47 11.10 9.06
CA SER A 51 -5.04 11.33 9.25
C SER A 51 -4.27 11.16 7.94
N MET A 52 -4.59 10.11 7.17
CA MET A 52 -4.01 9.89 5.84
C MET A 52 -4.39 11.01 4.87
N TRP A 53 -5.63 11.50 4.94
CA TRP A 53 -6.06 12.63 4.12
C TRP A 53 -5.33 13.93 4.46
N PHE A 54 -5.18 14.25 5.74
CA PHE A 54 -4.38 15.40 6.19
C PHE A 54 -2.89 15.25 5.90
N SER A 55 -2.41 14.02 5.71
CA SER A 55 -1.02 13.71 5.38
C SER A 55 -0.77 13.59 3.87
N GLU A 56 -1.61 14.17 3.01
CA GLU A 56 -1.42 14.17 1.54
C GLU A 56 -1.44 12.80 0.84
N TYR A 57 -2.08 11.78 1.42
CA TYR A 57 -2.31 10.51 0.71
C TYR A 57 -3.15 10.71 -0.55
N VAL A 58 -2.89 9.90 -1.58
CA VAL A 58 -3.63 9.97 -2.85
C VAL A 58 -4.72 8.89 -2.86
N PHE A 59 -5.98 9.32 -2.93
CA PHE A 59 -7.16 8.45 -2.85
C PHE A 59 -7.75 8.18 -4.24
N LEU A 60 -7.86 6.91 -4.62
CA LEU A 60 -8.31 6.49 -5.96
C LEU A 60 -9.65 5.76 -5.96
N GLU A 61 -10.47 6.00 -6.98
CA GLU A 61 -11.76 5.33 -7.23
C GLU A 61 -11.63 3.96 -7.90
N ARG A 62 -10.40 3.53 -8.24
CA ARG A 62 -10.11 2.31 -9.00
C ARG A 62 -10.70 2.35 -10.42
N ARG A 63 -10.77 3.54 -11.01
CA ARG A 63 -11.27 3.80 -12.38
C ARG A 63 -10.35 4.79 -13.09
N TRP A 64 -9.62 4.30 -14.09
CA TRP A 64 -8.56 5.07 -14.75
C TRP A 64 -9.04 6.44 -15.28
N ASN A 65 -10.21 6.50 -15.91
CA ASN A 65 -10.79 7.72 -16.47
C ASN A 65 -10.97 8.86 -15.44
N LYS A 66 -11.10 8.54 -14.15
CA LYS A 66 -11.13 9.52 -13.07
C LYS A 66 -9.78 9.66 -12.39
N ASP A 67 -9.15 8.52 -12.13
CA ASP A 67 -7.94 8.43 -11.33
C ASP A 67 -6.73 9.07 -12.00
N GLU A 68 -6.69 9.18 -13.33
CA GLU A 68 -5.58 9.82 -14.04
C GLU A 68 -5.38 11.28 -13.59
N GLN A 69 -6.46 12.06 -13.51
CA GLN A 69 -6.40 13.44 -13.05
C GLN A 69 -6.12 13.53 -11.55
N THR A 70 -6.68 12.62 -10.75
CA THR A 70 -6.42 12.53 -9.30
C THR A 70 -4.95 12.22 -9.01
N LEU A 71 -4.34 11.30 -9.76
CA LEU A 71 -2.92 10.99 -9.68
C LEU A 71 -2.07 12.20 -10.04
N LYS A 72 -2.32 12.80 -11.21
CA LYS A 72 -1.57 13.98 -11.68
C LYS A 72 -1.61 15.13 -10.67
N SER A 73 -2.80 15.45 -10.16
CA SER A 73 -2.96 16.50 -9.14
C SER A 73 -2.32 16.11 -7.81
N GLY A 74 -2.42 14.83 -7.40
CA GLY A 74 -1.76 14.29 -6.22
C GLY A 74 -0.24 14.46 -6.28
N PHE A 75 0.39 14.02 -7.37
CA PHE A 75 1.83 14.15 -7.56
C PHE A 75 2.28 15.61 -7.62
N LYS A 76 1.50 16.49 -8.26
CA LYS A 76 1.81 17.92 -8.32
C LYS A 76 1.86 18.56 -6.92
N ARG A 77 1.01 18.14 -5.99
CA ARG A 77 1.05 18.64 -4.59
C ARG A 77 2.31 18.23 -3.84
N LEU A 78 3.02 17.21 -4.30
CA LEU A 78 4.23 16.70 -3.64
C LEU A 78 5.51 17.39 -4.11
N VAL A 79 5.45 18.28 -5.11
CA VAL A 79 6.64 18.98 -5.65
C VAL A 79 7.32 19.80 -4.55
N ASP A 80 6.54 20.56 -3.79
CA ASP A 80 7.04 21.44 -2.72
C ASP A 80 6.92 20.80 -1.33
N PHE A 81 6.89 19.47 -1.25
CA PHE A 81 6.74 18.77 0.03
C PHE A 81 7.97 19.05 0.93
N PRO A 82 7.79 19.55 2.16
CA PRO A 82 8.86 20.23 2.92
C PRO A 82 9.97 19.32 3.45
N MET A 83 9.85 18.01 3.28
CA MET A 83 10.77 17.02 3.82
C MET A 83 10.84 15.78 2.93
N PRO A 84 11.91 14.96 2.99
CA PRO A 84 11.95 13.68 2.27
C PRO A 84 10.70 12.84 2.55
N PHE A 85 10.05 12.33 1.51
CA PHE A 85 8.84 11.51 1.63
C PHE A 85 9.01 10.19 0.90
N TRP A 86 8.31 9.15 1.37
CA TRP A 86 8.23 7.86 0.70
C TRP A 86 6.80 7.58 0.25
N LEU A 87 6.55 7.56 -1.05
CA LEU A 87 5.22 7.30 -1.61
C LEU A 87 5.08 5.83 -2.00
N ALA A 88 4.29 5.07 -1.24
CA ALA A 88 4.03 3.67 -1.52
C ALA A 88 2.99 3.48 -2.65
N LEU A 89 3.35 2.63 -3.61
CA LEU A 89 2.49 2.21 -4.72
C LEU A 89 2.60 0.69 -4.93
N TYR A 90 1.53 -0.02 -4.57
CA TYR A 90 1.38 -1.45 -4.84
C TYR A 90 0.86 -1.67 -6.26
N VAL A 91 1.78 -1.87 -7.21
CA VAL A 91 1.47 -1.94 -8.64
C VAL A 91 0.70 -3.21 -9.05
N GLU A 92 0.71 -4.27 -8.24
CA GLU A 92 -0.19 -5.43 -8.40
C GLU A 92 -1.67 -4.99 -8.36
N GLY A 93 -1.96 -3.88 -7.68
CA GLY A 93 -3.27 -3.26 -7.62
C GLY A 93 -4.27 -3.97 -6.71
N THR A 94 -3.92 -5.13 -6.16
CA THR A 94 -4.73 -5.88 -5.21
C THR A 94 -3.84 -6.77 -4.36
N ARG A 95 -4.37 -7.28 -3.25
CA ARG A 95 -3.67 -8.26 -2.42
C ARG A 95 -3.61 -9.60 -3.13
N PHE A 96 -2.48 -10.26 -2.99
CA PHE A 96 -2.25 -11.63 -3.43
C PHE A 96 -3.21 -12.59 -2.72
N THR A 97 -3.83 -13.46 -3.50
CA THR A 97 -4.56 -14.66 -3.06
C THR A 97 -4.32 -15.74 -4.09
N GLU A 98 -4.46 -17.02 -3.73
CA GLU A 98 -4.22 -18.13 -4.66
C GLU A 98 -5.13 -18.06 -5.89
N ALA A 99 -6.42 -17.74 -5.68
CA ALA A 99 -7.37 -17.55 -6.78
C ALA A 99 -6.95 -16.45 -7.77
N LYS A 100 -6.34 -15.36 -7.27
CA LYS A 100 -5.85 -14.28 -8.13
C LYS A 100 -4.53 -14.64 -8.82
N LEU A 101 -3.70 -15.46 -8.18
CA LEU A 101 -2.50 -15.99 -8.82
C LEU A 101 -2.88 -16.87 -10.00
N LEU A 102 -3.80 -17.83 -9.82
CA LEU A 102 -4.29 -18.69 -10.91
C LEU A 102 -4.83 -17.87 -12.08
N ALA A 103 -5.67 -16.89 -11.77
CA ALA A 103 -6.23 -15.97 -12.75
C ALA A 103 -5.14 -15.13 -13.47
N ALA A 104 -4.08 -14.74 -12.76
CA ALA A 104 -2.93 -14.06 -13.35
C ALA A 104 -2.09 -15.00 -14.25
N GLN A 105 -1.95 -16.28 -13.87
CA GLN A 105 -1.24 -17.30 -14.65
C GLN A 105 -1.97 -17.62 -15.96
N GLU A 106 -3.30 -17.77 -15.92
CA GLU A 106 -4.13 -17.94 -17.12
C GLU A 106 -4.00 -16.74 -18.06
N TYR A 107 -4.06 -15.52 -17.51
CA TYR A 107 -3.83 -14.30 -18.30
C TYR A 107 -2.43 -14.28 -18.91
N ALA A 108 -1.39 -14.62 -18.14
CA ALA A 108 -0.02 -14.67 -18.64
C ALA A 108 0.13 -15.64 -19.81
N LEU A 109 -0.40 -16.87 -19.66
CA LEU A 109 -0.41 -17.89 -20.69
C LEU A 109 -1.09 -17.40 -21.98
N SER A 110 -2.29 -16.82 -21.85
CA SER A 110 -3.06 -16.32 -23.00
C SER A 110 -2.39 -15.17 -23.77
N ARG A 111 -1.43 -14.47 -23.14
CA ARG A 111 -0.75 -13.29 -23.68
C ARG A 111 0.74 -13.51 -23.95
N GLY A 112 1.23 -14.74 -23.75
CA GLY A 112 2.66 -15.07 -23.91
C GLY A 112 3.57 -14.31 -22.95
N LEU A 113 3.07 -13.96 -21.76
CA LEU A 113 3.85 -13.28 -20.72
C LEU A 113 4.52 -14.31 -19.78
N PRO A 114 5.59 -13.92 -19.06
CA PRO A 114 6.13 -14.74 -17.98
C PRO A 114 5.06 -15.10 -16.95
N ILE A 115 4.94 -16.39 -16.64
CA ILE A 115 3.93 -16.93 -15.73
C ILE A 115 4.41 -16.71 -14.29
N PRO A 116 3.72 -15.88 -13.49
CA PRO A 116 4.16 -15.61 -12.13
C PRO A 116 3.85 -16.79 -11.19
N ARG A 117 4.61 -16.92 -10.11
CA ARG A 117 4.42 -17.97 -9.08
C ARG A 117 4.21 -17.42 -7.68
N ASN A 118 4.71 -16.22 -7.41
CA ASN A 118 4.84 -15.63 -6.08
C ASN A 118 4.31 -14.19 -5.99
N VAL A 119 4.01 -13.56 -7.14
CA VAL A 119 3.44 -12.20 -7.26
C VAL A 119 2.29 -12.17 -8.27
N LEU A 120 1.53 -11.09 -8.33
CA LEU A 120 0.60 -10.81 -9.41
C LEU A 120 1.25 -9.96 -10.51
N ILE A 121 0.63 -9.96 -11.70
CA ILE A 121 1.10 -9.14 -12.83
C ILE A 121 0.82 -7.65 -12.55
N PRO A 122 1.83 -6.77 -12.68
CA PRO A 122 1.65 -5.34 -12.43
C PRO A 122 0.63 -4.65 -13.34
N ARG A 123 -0.22 -3.81 -12.74
CA ARG A 123 -1.06 -2.82 -13.42
C ARG A 123 -0.30 -1.52 -13.55
N THR A 124 0.36 -1.33 -14.69
CA THR A 124 1.42 -0.33 -14.84
C THR A 124 0.93 1.12 -14.99
N LYS A 125 -0.33 1.38 -15.35
CA LYS A 125 -0.84 2.74 -15.62
C LYS A 125 -0.54 3.75 -14.49
N GLY A 126 -0.78 3.34 -13.23
CA GLY A 126 -0.50 4.18 -12.06
C GLY A 126 1.00 4.43 -11.87
N PHE A 127 1.84 3.42 -12.12
CA PHE A 127 3.29 3.54 -12.03
C PHE A 127 3.87 4.44 -13.14
N VAL A 128 3.41 4.27 -14.37
CA VAL A 128 3.78 5.13 -15.50
C VAL A 128 3.41 6.58 -15.21
N SER A 129 2.21 6.83 -14.68
CA SER A 129 1.79 8.18 -14.27
C SER A 129 2.68 8.75 -13.15
N ALA A 130 3.01 7.95 -12.13
CA ALA A 130 3.90 8.37 -11.05
C ALA A 130 5.27 8.78 -11.59
N VAL A 131 5.91 7.92 -12.40
CA VAL A 131 7.22 8.20 -12.99
C VAL A 131 7.18 9.45 -13.87
N ASN A 132 6.18 9.59 -14.75
CA ASN A 132 6.10 10.74 -15.65
C ASN A 132 5.92 12.08 -14.92
N ASN A 133 5.18 12.10 -13.81
CA ASN A 133 4.89 13.34 -13.08
C ASN A 133 5.89 13.64 -11.96
N MET A 134 6.60 12.63 -11.44
CA MET A 134 7.48 12.79 -10.28
C MET A 134 8.97 12.80 -10.62
N ARG A 135 9.37 12.40 -11.84
CA ARG A 135 10.77 12.24 -12.21
C ARG A 135 11.64 13.48 -12.01
N SER A 136 11.08 14.68 -12.13
CA SER A 136 11.83 15.92 -11.97
C SER A 136 12.26 16.23 -10.53
N PHE A 137 11.62 15.63 -9.52
CA PHE A 137 11.88 15.96 -8.10
C PHE A 137 12.02 14.73 -7.18
N VAL A 138 11.71 13.53 -7.67
CA VAL A 138 11.87 12.28 -6.91
C VAL A 138 13.04 11.48 -7.50
N PRO A 139 14.22 11.46 -6.85
CA PRO A 139 15.43 10.88 -7.43
C PRO A 139 15.48 9.36 -7.41
N ALA A 140 14.69 8.69 -6.56
CA ALA A 140 14.83 7.26 -6.30
C ALA A 140 13.52 6.47 -6.41
N ILE A 141 13.67 5.22 -6.81
CA ILE A 141 12.67 4.17 -6.61
C ILE A 141 13.24 3.14 -5.64
N TYR A 142 12.52 2.86 -4.56
CA TYR A 142 12.82 1.75 -3.66
C TYR A 142 11.94 0.56 -4.04
N ASP A 143 12.57 -0.45 -4.61
CA ASP A 143 11.98 -1.74 -4.93
C ASP A 143 12.12 -2.67 -3.73
N CYS A 144 11.02 -2.83 -2.98
CA CYS A 144 10.97 -3.63 -1.77
C CYS A 144 10.39 -5.02 -2.07
N THR A 145 11.02 -6.09 -1.59
CA THR A 145 10.47 -7.45 -1.63
C THR A 145 10.30 -7.96 -0.22
N VAL A 146 9.05 -8.25 0.15
CA VAL A 146 8.67 -8.73 1.47
C VAL A 146 8.41 -10.23 1.40
N ALA A 147 9.07 -10.98 2.28
CA ALA A 147 8.86 -12.41 2.44
C ALA A 147 8.69 -12.80 3.91
N VAL A 148 7.88 -13.83 4.15
CA VAL A 148 7.67 -14.43 5.46
C VAL A 148 8.37 -15.79 5.45
N PRO A 149 9.19 -16.13 6.47
CA PRO A 149 9.77 -17.46 6.58
C PRO A 149 8.71 -18.55 6.53
N LYS A 150 8.97 -19.66 5.82
CA LYS A 150 8.00 -20.78 5.68
C LYS A 150 7.58 -21.39 7.02
N SER A 151 8.46 -21.34 8.02
CA SER A 151 8.20 -21.81 9.38
C SER A 151 7.26 -20.89 10.17
N GLN A 152 6.94 -19.71 9.63
CA GLN A 152 6.07 -18.75 10.30
C GLN A 152 4.77 -18.52 9.53
N PRO A 153 3.65 -18.40 10.26
CA PRO A 153 2.39 -17.99 9.68
C PRO A 153 2.49 -16.55 9.13
N PRO A 154 1.75 -16.23 8.06
CA PRO A 154 1.69 -14.87 7.51
C PRO A 154 1.27 -13.87 8.58
N PRO A 155 1.84 -12.66 8.59
CA PRO A 155 1.41 -11.65 9.51
C PRO A 155 0.03 -11.13 9.09
N THR A 156 -0.85 -10.92 10.06
CA THR A 156 -2.18 -10.35 9.84
C THR A 156 -2.52 -9.33 10.93
N MET A 157 -3.47 -8.43 10.66
CA MET A 157 -3.96 -7.49 11.68
C MET A 157 -4.47 -8.24 12.91
N VAL A 158 -5.19 -9.35 12.71
CA VAL A 158 -5.73 -10.20 13.80
C VAL A 158 -4.62 -10.75 14.69
N ARG A 159 -3.54 -11.30 14.10
CA ARG A 159 -2.41 -11.83 14.87
C ARG A 159 -1.74 -10.73 15.70
N MET A 160 -1.57 -9.55 15.11
CA MET A 160 -0.99 -8.40 15.78
C MET A 160 -1.82 -7.97 16.99
N PHE A 161 -3.15 -7.87 16.84
CA PHE A 161 -4.05 -7.54 17.96
C PHE A 161 -4.08 -8.61 19.06
N ARG A 162 -3.81 -9.87 18.71
CA ARG A 162 -3.61 -10.97 19.68
C ARG A 162 -2.22 -10.98 20.33
N GLY A 163 -1.36 -9.99 20.04
CA GLY A 163 0.00 -9.93 20.57
C GLY A 163 0.93 -11.03 20.02
N GLN A 164 0.55 -11.68 18.92
CA GLN A 164 1.36 -12.75 18.34
C GLN A 164 2.50 -12.17 17.51
N PRO A 165 3.76 -12.56 17.76
CA PRO A 165 4.89 -12.08 16.99
C PRO A 165 4.82 -12.60 15.55
N SER A 166 5.43 -11.85 14.64
CA SER A 166 5.64 -12.25 13.25
C SER A 166 7.01 -11.77 12.79
N VAL A 167 7.74 -12.61 12.08
CA VAL A 167 9.03 -12.26 11.45
C VAL A 167 8.81 -12.07 9.96
N VAL A 168 9.34 -10.97 9.44
CA VAL A 168 9.26 -10.60 8.03
C VAL A 168 10.66 -10.19 7.58
N ASN A 169 11.09 -10.73 6.45
CA ASN A 169 12.34 -10.35 5.81
C ASN A 169 12.04 -9.43 4.63
N VAL A 170 12.82 -8.36 4.51
CA VAL A 170 12.64 -7.34 3.48
C VAL A 170 13.95 -7.15 2.72
N GLU A 171 13.94 -7.43 1.42
CA GLU A 171 14.98 -7.00 0.50
C GLU A 171 14.61 -5.62 -0.05
N ILE A 172 15.55 -4.68 -0.10
CA ILE A 172 15.30 -3.35 -0.66
C ILE A 172 16.39 -3.02 -1.68
N ARG A 173 15.98 -2.76 -2.92
CA ARG A 173 16.85 -2.31 -4.00
C ARG A 173 16.54 -0.86 -4.34
N ARG A 174 17.58 -0.03 -4.48
CA ARG A 174 17.44 1.36 -4.91
C ARG A 174 17.73 1.45 -6.41
N HIS A 175 16.80 2.03 -7.15
CA HIS A 175 16.98 2.38 -8.56
C HIS A 175 16.97 3.91 -8.70
N SER A 176 17.78 4.45 -9.62
CA SER A 176 17.69 5.86 -9.97
C SER A 176 16.44 6.11 -10.81
N MET A 177 15.67 7.14 -10.47
CA MET A 177 14.51 7.56 -11.27
C MET A 177 14.93 8.03 -12.67
N GLU A 178 16.16 8.52 -12.82
CA GLU A 178 16.69 9.03 -14.08
C GLU A 178 16.97 7.92 -15.10
N GLU A 179 17.38 6.74 -14.62
CA GLU A 179 17.72 5.55 -15.42
C GLU A 179 16.50 4.87 -16.05
N LEU A 180 15.29 5.15 -15.55
CA LEU A 180 14.08 4.58 -16.13
C LEU A 180 13.87 5.09 -17.57
N PRO A 181 13.31 4.25 -18.48
CA PRO A 181 12.97 4.68 -19.84
C PRO A 181 12.10 5.94 -19.86
N LYS A 182 12.17 6.74 -20.93
CA LYS A 182 11.38 7.98 -21.05
C LYS A 182 9.99 7.75 -21.66
N THR A 183 9.79 6.65 -22.39
CA THR A 183 8.50 6.33 -23.02
C THR A 183 7.59 5.61 -22.04
N ALA A 184 6.27 5.82 -22.18
CA ALA A 184 5.27 5.17 -21.34
C ALA A 184 5.38 3.63 -21.38
N ASP A 185 5.57 3.06 -22.57
CA ASP A 185 5.71 1.61 -22.76
C ASP A 185 7.01 1.09 -22.14
N GLY A 186 8.12 1.84 -22.25
CA GLY A 186 9.38 1.47 -21.62
C GLY A 186 9.28 1.48 -20.09
N ILE A 187 8.61 2.47 -19.50
CA ILE A 187 8.37 2.52 -18.05
C ILE A 187 7.47 1.37 -17.60
N ALA A 188 6.43 1.06 -18.39
CA ALA A 188 5.56 -0.08 -18.13
C ALA A 188 6.32 -1.40 -18.20
N GLN A 189 7.21 -1.57 -19.18
CA GLN A 189 8.02 -2.77 -19.33
C GLN A 189 9.01 -2.91 -18.16
N TRP A 190 9.71 -1.84 -17.78
CA TRP A 190 10.59 -1.82 -16.62
C TRP A 190 9.86 -2.30 -15.35
N CYS A 191 8.63 -1.81 -15.13
CA CYS A 191 7.80 -2.22 -13.99
C CYS A 191 7.49 -3.73 -14.01
N LYS A 192 7.18 -4.29 -15.18
CA LYS A 192 6.95 -5.73 -15.35
C LYS A 192 8.22 -6.53 -15.08
N ASP A 193 9.36 -6.10 -15.62
CA ASP A 193 10.65 -6.79 -15.48
C ASP A 193 11.13 -6.83 -14.02
N VAL A 194 10.89 -5.75 -13.27
CA VAL A 194 11.14 -5.71 -11.81
C VAL A 194 10.28 -6.76 -11.10
N PHE A 195 9.02 -6.94 -11.49
CA PHE A 195 8.15 -7.95 -10.88
C PHE A 195 8.49 -9.39 -11.29
N VAL A 196 9.01 -9.61 -12.51
CA VAL A 196 9.59 -10.90 -12.90
C VAL A 196 10.82 -11.21 -12.02
N THR A 197 11.68 -10.22 -11.80
CA THR A 197 12.86 -10.36 -10.93
C THR A 197 12.44 -10.62 -9.47
N LYS A 198 11.39 -9.96 -9.00
CA LYS A 198 10.81 -10.13 -7.67
C LYS A 198 10.22 -11.52 -7.48
N ASP A 199 9.52 -12.04 -8.49
CA ASP A 199 8.98 -13.40 -8.50
C ASP A 199 10.08 -14.44 -8.32
N ALA A 200 11.16 -14.34 -9.11
CA ALA A 200 12.31 -15.23 -9.02
C ALA A 200 13.04 -15.09 -7.66
N LEU A 201 13.11 -13.88 -7.12
CA LEU A 201 13.70 -13.62 -5.81
C LEU A 201 12.89 -14.29 -4.68
N LEU A 202 11.55 -14.22 -4.75
CA LEU A 202 10.66 -14.89 -3.80
C LEU A 202 10.76 -16.42 -3.93
N GLU A 203 10.88 -16.95 -5.13
CA GLU A 203 11.08 -18.40 -5.36
C GLU A 203 12.38 -18.89 -4.68
N LYS A 204 13.47 -18.14 -4.84
CA LYS A 204 14.74 -18.42 -4.17
C LYS A 204 14.62 -18.30 -2.65
N TYR A 205 13.91 -17.29 -2.16
CA TYR A 205 13.66 -17.14 -0.74
C TYR A 205 12.87 -18.32 -0.18
N LEU A 206 11.82 -18.78 -0.86
CA LEU A 206 11.02 -19.92 -0.45
C LEU A 206 11.83 -21.22 -0.40
N SER A 207 12.83 -21.39 -1.26
CA SER A 207 13.69 -22.58 -1.24
C SER A 207 14.82 -22.53 -0.21
N ARG A 208 15.37 -21.35 0.10
CA ARG A 208 16.59 -21.21 0.93
C ARG A 208 16.41 -20.42 2.23
N ASP A 209 15.22 -19.89 2.48
CA ASP A 209 14.92 -18.89 3.53
C ASP A 209 15.88 -17.68 3.53
N THR A 210 16.44 -17.33 2.36
CA THR A 210 17.30 -16.17 2.20
C THR A 210 17.17 -15.57 0.80
N PHE A 211 17.24 -14.24 0.72
CA PHE A 211 17.26 -13.51 -0.55
C PHE A 211 18.61 -13.63 -1.28
N GLY A 212 19.70 -13.92 -0.55
CA GLY A 212 21.03 -13.96 -1.13
C GLY A 212 22.11 -14.39 -0.15
N LEU A 213 23.35 -14.11 -0.53
CA LEU A 213 24.54 -14.32 0.31
C LEU A 213 24.79 -13.15 1.27
N GLN A 214 24.11 -12.03 1.05
CA GLN A 214 24.29 -10.85 1.88
C GLN A 214 23.72 -11.10 3.28
N GLU A 215 24.49 -10.74 4.31
CA GLU A 215 24.08 -10.93 5.69
C GLU A 215 22.81 -10.16 6.01
N ARG A 216 21.92 -10.78 6.78
CA ARG A 216 20.69 -10.14 7.26
C ARG A 216 21.07 -8.95 8.14
N GLN A 217 20.67 -7.76 7.72
CA GLN A 217 20.87 -6.55 8.52
C GLN A 217 19.76 -6.45 9.57
N ASP A 218 20.12 -6.57 10.85
CA ASP A 218 19.21 -6.22 11.94
C ASP A 218 19.07 -4.69 12.02
N ILE A 219 17.85 -4.21 11.80
CA ILE A 219 17.50 -2.79 11.86
C ILE A 219 17.17 -2.32 13.31
N GLY A 220 17.34 -3.19 14.30
CA GLY A 220 17.19 -2.97 15.74
C GLY A 220 15.75 -2.78 16.19
N ARG A 221 15.49 -2.17 17.37
CA ARG A 221 14.21 -1.53 17.77
C ARG A 221 14.48 -0.12 18.32
N PRO A 222 13.76 0.94 17.90
CA PRO A 222 14.11 2.29 18.29
C PRO A 222 13.55 2.58 19.69
N LYS A 223 14.42 2.92 20.64
CA LYS A 223 14.01 3.26 22.02
C LYS A 223 13.13 4.51 22.08
N LYS A 224 13.32 5.46 21.15
CA LYS A 224 12.53 6.71 21.07
C LYS A 224 11.02 6.43 20.98
N SER A 225 10.62 5.48 20.14
CA SER A 225 9.21 5.13 19.97
C SER A 225 8.60 4.54 21.25
N LEU A 226 9.38 3.74 21.99
CA LEU A 226 8.95 3.22 23.29
C LEU A 226 8.73 4.35 24.29
N PHE A 227 9.66 5.29 24.40
CA PHE A 227 9.49 6.45 25.28
C PHE A 227 8.28 7.29 24.90
N VAL A 228 8.06 7.55 23.61
CA VAL A 228 6.89 8.32 23.14
C VAL A 228 5.59 7.59 23.51
N VAL A 229 5.50 6.28 23.26
CA VAL A 229 4.31 5.50 23.61
C VAL A 229 4.07 5.50 25.11
N VAL A 230 5.10 5.23 25.93
CA VAL A 230 4.98 5.26 27.40
C VAL A 230 4.54 6.63 27.90
N SER A 231 5.15 7.72 27.42
CA SER A 231 4.79 9.08 27.80
C SER A 231 3.34 9.42 27.46
N TRP A 232 2.89 9.12 26.23
CA TRP A 232 1.50 9.35 25.82
C TRP A 232 0.52 8.46 26.58
N SER A 233 0.86 7.19 26.83
CA SER A 233 0.04 6.29 27.64
C SER A 233 -0.11 6.82 29.07
N CYS A 234 0.99 7.25 29.71
CA CYS A 234 0.94 7.86 31.04
C CYS A 234 0.09 9.14 31.06
N LEU A 235 0.23 10.02 30.07
CA LEU A 235 -0.55 11.25 29.96
C LEU A 235 -2.04 10.94 29.76
N LEU A 236 -2.39 10.02 28.87
CA LEU A 236 -3.78 9.64 28.60
C LEU A 236 -4.41 8.97 29.83
N ILE A 237 -3.67 8.08 30.52
CA ILE A 237 -4.13 7.48 31.78
C ILE A 237 -4.37 8.56 32.84
N PHE A 238 -3.45 9.52 32.98
CA PHE A 238 -3.61 10.63 33.92
C PHE A 238 -4.86 11.48 33.61
N ILE A 239 -5.06 11.86 32.34
CA ILE A 239 -6.23 12.60 31.88
C ILE A 239 -7.50 11.80 32.14
N LEU A 240 -7.52 10.49 31.84
CA LEU A 240 -8.66 9.62 32.11
C LEU A 240 -8.98 9.54 33.60
N VAL A 241 -7.98 9.41 34.47
CA VAL A 241 -8.16 9.41 35.93
C VAL A 241 -8.70 10.75 36.41
N LYS A 242 -8.18 11.87 35.91
CA LYS A 242 -8.67 13.22 36.28
C LYS A 242 -10.08 13.48 35.78
N LEU A 243 -10.39 13.06 34.56
CA LEU A 243 -11.74 13.11 34.01
C LEU A 243 -12.69 12.31 34.91
N PHE A 244 -12.32 11.07 35.26
CA PHE A 244 -13.11 10.20 36.14
C PHE A 244 -13.32 10.82 37.54
N GLN A 245 -12.29 11.40 38.14
CA GLN A 245 -12.38 12.11 39.44
C GLN A 245 -13.27 13.36 39.37
N TRP A 246 -13.21 14.10 38.26
CA TRP A 246 -13.98 15.32 38.05
C TRP A 246 -15.45 15.02 37.77
N THR A 247 -15.73 13.96 37.01
CA THR A 247 -17.08 13.55 36.64
C THR A 247 -17.67 12.58 37.68
N SER A 248 -17.90 12.99 38.93
CA SER A 248 -18.72 12.22 39.89
C SER A 248 -20.06 11.70 39.31
N ILE A 249 -20.47 12.24 38.16
CA ILE A 249 -21.49 11.79 37.18
C ILE A 249 -21.35 10.33 36.67
N LEU A 250 -20.16 9.71 36.64
CA LEU A 250 -19.97 8.28 36.28
C LEU A 250 -20.35 7.32 37.42
N ALA A 251 -20.73 7.81 38.60
CA ALA A 251 -21.29 7.00 39.68
C ALA A 251 -22.74 6.56 39.41
N SER A 252 -23.39 7.09 38.36
CA SER A 252 -24.71 6.62 37.93
C SER A 252 -24.57 5.36 37.05
N TRP A 253 -25.38 4.34 37.35
CA TRP A 253 -25.45 3.11 36.54
C TRP A 253 -25.71 3.38 35.05
N ALA A 254 -26.42 4.46 34.72
CA ALA A 254 -26.67 4.90 33.35
C ALA A 254 -25.39 5.30 32.60
N ALA A 255 -24.47 6.02 33.25
CA ALA A 255 -23.23 6.46 32.64
C ALA A 255 -22.24 5.29 32.46
N ILE A 256 -22.22 4.34 33.40
CA ILE A 256 -21.47 3.08 33.27
C ILE A 256 -22.02 2.25 32.10
N ALA A 257 -23.35 2.09 32.03
CA ALA A 257 -24.01 1.34 30.96
C ALA A 257 -23.77 1.98 29.58
N PHE A 258 -23.87 3.31 29.47
CA PHE A 258 -23.55 4.04 28.23
C PHE A 258 -22.09 3.84 27.82
N SER A 259 -21.16 3.95 28.77
CA SER A 259 -19.72 3.77 28.51
C SER A 259 -19.40 2.33 28.09
N ALA A 260 -20.01 1.34 28.74
CA ALA A 260 -19.87 -0.07 28.38
C ALA A 260 -20.46 -0.35 26.99
N PHE A 261 -21.65 0.19 26.68
CA PHE A 261 -22.27 0.08 25.36
C PHE A 261 -21.40 0.73 24.28
N PHE A 262 -20.87 1.92 24.53
CA PHE A 262 -19.97 2.61 23.62
C PHE A 262 -18.69 1.81 23.37
N LEU A 263 -18.10 1.22 24.42
CA LEU A 263 -16.93 0.35 24.28
C LEU A 263 -17.25 -0.89 23.44
N LEU A 264 -18.38 -1.56 23.69
CA LEU A 264 -18.83 -2.70 22.89
C LEU A 264 -19.08 -2.33 21.43
N LEU A 265 -19.67 -1.15 21.17
CA LEU A 265 -19.85 -0.62 19.82
C LEU A 265 -18.49 -0.40 19.14
N VAL A 266 -17.53 0.24 19.83
CA VAL A 266 -16.17 0.45 19.31
C VAL A 266 -15.50 -0.89 19.00
N VAL A 267 -15.57 -1.86 19.90
CA VAL A 267 -15.02 -3.21 19.70
C VAL A 267 -15.69 -3.89 18.50
N GLY A 268 -17.01 -3.85 18.40
CA GLY A 268 -17.77 -4.43 17.28
C GLY A 268 -17.41 -3.80 15.93
N VAL A 269 -17.32 -2.47 15.87
CA VAL A 269 -16.88 -1.76 14.66
C VAL A 269 -15.44 -2.13 14.31
N MET A 270 -14.52 -2.19 15.29
CA MET A 270 -13.13 -2.60 15.05
C MET A 270 -13.04 -4.03 14.52
N GLN A 271 -13.83 -4.97 15.04
CA GLN A 271 -13.87 -6.35 14.54
C GLN A 271 -14.31 -6.41 13.07
N ILE A 272 -15.37 -5.68 12.70
CA ILE A 272 -15.83 -5.58 11.31
C ILE A 272 -14.73 -5.02 10.41
N LEU A 273 -14.06 -3.95 10.85
CA LEU A 273 -12.98 -3.33 10.09
C LEU A 273 -11.79 -4.28 9.90
N ILE A 274 -11.38 -5.00 10.96
CA ILE A 274 -10.27 -5.96 10.90
C ILE A 274 -10.61 -7.09 9.94
N GLN A 275 -11.80 -7.68 10.02
CA GLN A 275 -12.23 -8.75 9.11
C GLN A 275 -12.29 -8.26 7.66
N SER A 276 -12.82 -7.05 7.42
CA SER A 276 -12.83 -6.44 6.08
C SER A 276 -11.43 -6.15 5.55
N SER A 277 -10.45 -6.01 6.45
CA SER A 277 -9.08 -5.72 6.10
C SER A 277 -8.29 -6.96 5.68
N GLU A 278 -8.77 -8.18 5.92
CA GLU A 278 -8.04 -9.40 5.57
C GLU A 278 -7.82 -9.56 4.05
N SER A 279 -6.75 -10.25 3.66
CA SER A 279 -6.42 -10.52 2.26
C SER A 279 -7.45 -11.42 1.58
N GLU A 280 -7.96 -12.43 2.28
CA GLU A 280 -8.92 -13.40 1.74
C GLU A 280 -10.26 -12.78 1.35
N HIS A 281 -10.69 -11.73 2.05
CA HIS A 281 -11.94 -11.00 1.76
C HIS A 281 -11.78 -9.90 0.70
N SER A 282 -10.62 -9.80 0.05
CA SER A 282 -10.39 -8.77 -0.95
C SER A 282 -11.15 -9.03 -2.25
N THR A 283 -11.74 -7.98 -2.84
CA THR A 283 -12.61 -8.11 -4.01
C THR A 283 -11.91 -8.85 -5.16
N PRO A 284 -12.56 -9.86 -5.77
CA PRO A 284 -12.01 -10.56 -6.93
C PRO A 284 -11.71 -9.59 -8.07
N LEU A 285 -10.69 -9.91 -8.85
CA LEU A 285 -10.44 -9.19 -10.09
C LEU A 285 -11.58 -9.54 -11.06
N LYS A 286 -12.34 -8.55 -11.52
CA LYS A 286 -13.12 -8.70 -12.75
C LYS A 286 -12.14 -8.79 -13.91
N ILE A 287 -11.80 -10.01 -14.30
CA ILE A 287 -11.16 -10.27 -15.59
C ILE A 287 -12.30 -10.30 -16.59
N THR A 288 -12.50 -9.19 -17.30
CA THR A 288 -13.36 -9.20 -18.47
C THR A 288 -12.57 -9.84 -19.59
N PRO A 289 -12.96 -11.01 -20.14
CA PRO A 289 -12.46 -11.43 -21.44
C PRO A 289 -13.01 -10.43 -22.45
N HIS A 290 -12.15 -9.91 -23.32
CA HIS A 290 -12.44 -8.86 -24.31
C HIS A 290 -12.58 -7.43 -23.76
N GLN A 291 -11.46 -6.73 -23.66
CA GLN A 291 -11.41 -5.32 -24.05
C GLN A 291 -9.97 -5.00 -24.47
N ASP A 292 -9.79 -4.93 -25.78
CA ASP A 292 -8.53 -4.57 -26.42
C ASP A 292 -8.31 -3.05 -26.30
N PRO A 293 -7.22 -2.56 -25.69
CA PRO A 293 -6.97 -1.12 -25.56
C PRO A 293 -6.67 -0.42 -26.89
N THR A 294 -6.48 -1.19 -27.97
CA THR A 294 -6.16 -0.69 -29.31
C THR A 294 -7.39 -0.35 -30.15
N THR A 295 -8.59 -0.83 -29.79
CA THR A 295 -9.80 -0.60 -30.61
C THR A 295 -10.48 0.75 -30.34
N GLU A 296 -10.13 1.46 -29.27
CA GLU A 296 -10.66 2.83 -29.00
C GLU A 296 -10.13 3.91 -29.96
N ARG A 297 -9.21 3.58 -30.89
CA ARG A 297 -8.65 4.53 -31.87
C ARG A 297 -9.34 4.57 -33.24
N LEU A 298 -10.42 3.83 -33.47
CA LEU A 298 -11.14 3.87 -34.74
C LEU A 298 -12.65 4.06 -34.52
N LEU A 299 -13.04 5.27 -34.12
CA LEU A 299 -14.37 5.77 -34.45
C LEU A 299 -14.29 6.43 -35.83
N PRO A 300 -15.08 6.01 -36.83
CA PRO A 300 -15.10 6.65 -38.13
C PRO A 300 -15.67 8.07 -37.97
N ILE A 301 -14.92 9.04 -38.50
CA ILE A 301 -15.37 10.42 -38.70
C ILE A 301 -16.62 10.34 -39.60
N SER A 302 -17.80 10.60 -39.03
CA SER A 302 -19.04 10.74 -39.79
C SER A 302 -18.95 12.02 -40.61
N VAL A 303 -18.66 11.86 -41.90
CA VAL A 303 -18.78 12.91 -42.91
C VAL A 303 -20.27 13.21 -43.06
N LYS A 304 -20.72 14.33 -42.51
CA LYS A 304 -22.02 14.91 -42.85
C LYS A 304 -21.92 15.51 -44.25
N THR A 305 -22.44 14.79 -45.23
CA THR A 305 -22.74 15.29 -46.57
C THR A 305 -23.85 16.33 -46.45
N LEU A 306 -23.56 17.56 -46.86
CA LEU A 306 -24.54 18.57 -47.22
C LEU A 306 -25.15 18.18 -48.57
N THR A 307 -26.46 17.99 -48.61
CA THR A 307 -27.22 18.04 -49.87
C THR A 307 -28.43 18.95 -49.67
N THR A 308 -28.39 20.00 -50.47
CA THR A 308 -29.44 20.95 -50.82
C THR A 308 -30.63 20.29 -51.52
N SER A 309 -31.83 20.66 -51.11
CA SER A 309 -32.99 20.90 -51.97
C SER A 309 -34.05 21.64 -51.18
#